data_AF-D0WBG6-F1
#
_entry.id   AF-D0WBG6-F1
#
_cell.length_a   1.000
_cell.length_b   1.000
_cell.length_c   1.000
_cell.angle_alpha   90.00
_cell.angle_beta   90.00
_cell.angle_gamma   90.00
#
_symmetry.space_group_name_H-M   'P 1'
#
loop_
_entity.id
_entity.type
_entity.pdbx_description
1 polymer ?
#
loop_
_entity_poly.entity_id
_entity_poly.type
_entity_poly.pdbx_seq_one_letter_code
_entity_poly.pdbx_strand_id
1 'polypeptide(L)'
;MSKPQAKQKIVESCVKNIPFAEKWQNDLKARGLDSNNTRLAVDYCKCMWERPLDRLSEKQISSFGKLGAQEQLDLLGGANAFEARDKQCVADLKAD
;
A
#
# COMPACT_ATOMS: atom_id res chain seq x y z
N MET A 1 -5.09 -14.99 -14.18
CA MET A 1 -4.02 -14.39 -13.35
C MET A 1 -4.12 -15.02 -11.97
N SER A 2 -3.01 -15.50 -11.41
CA SER A 2 -3.01 -16.10 -10.07
C SER A 2 -3.07 -15.04 -8.97
N LYS A 3 -3.44 -15.43 -7.75
CA LYS A 3 -3.43 -14.52 -6.58
C LYS A 3 -2.05 -13.90 -6.30
N PRO A 4 -0.92 -14.62 -6.34
CA PRO A 4 0.41 -14.02 -6.22
C PRO A 4 0.70 -12.95 -7.29
N GLN A 5 0.35 -13.21 -8.55
CA GLN A 5 0.53 -12.24 -9.64
C GLN A 5 -0.32 -10.98 -9.44
N ALA A 6 -1.55 -11.13 -8.96
CA ALA A 6 -2.43 -9.99 -8.70
C ALA A 6 -1.89 -9.11 -7.56
N LYS A 7 -1.39 -9.70 -6.47
CA LYS A 7 -0.75 -8.96 -5.37
C LYS A 7 0.46 -8.18 -5.86
N GLN A 8 1.33 -8.84 -6.62
CA GLN A 8 2.54 -8.23 -7.15
C GLN A 8 2.21 -6.99 -7.98
N LYS A 9 1.21 -7.07 -8.86
CA LYS A 9 0.77 -5.90 -9.66
C LYS A 9 0.24 -4.74 -8.80
N ILE A 10 -0.47 -5.03 -7.71
CA ILE A 10 -0.96 -3.99 -6.79
C ILE A 10 0.21 -3.32 -6.06
N VAL A 11 1.17 -4.12 -5.55
CA VAL A 11 2.37 -3.59 -4.90
C VAL A 11 3.21 -2.77 -5.87
N GLU A 12 3.46 -3.26 -7.09
CA GLU A 12 4.20 -2.54 -8.14
C GLU A 12 3.52 -1.22 -8.50
N SER A 13 2.18 -1.23 -8.62
CA SER A 13 1.41 0.00 -8.85
C SER A 13 1.55 0.98 -7.69
N CYS A 14 1.50 0.51 -6.44
CA CYS A 14 1.75 1.35 -5.28
C CYS A 14 3.16 1.97 -5.33
N VAL A 15 4.20 1.16 -5.55
CA VAL A 15 5.59 1.63 -5.59
C VAL A 15 5.80 2.69 -6.67
N LYS A 16 5.18 2.50 -7.84
CA LYS A 16 5.26 3.46 -8.94
C LYS A 16 4.59 4.79 -8.61
N ASN A 17 3.50 4.79 -7.84
CA ASN A 17 2.66 5.97 -7.66
C ASN A 17 2.87 6.69 -6.31
N ILE A 18 3.29 5.99 -5.27
CA ILE A 18 3.41 6.56 -3.91
C ILE A 18 4.37 7.77 -3.82
N PRO A 19 5.49 7.86 -4.57
CA PRO A 19 6.37 9.03 -4.50
C PRO A 19 5.69 10.33 -4.96
N PHE A 20 4.60 10.25 -5.73
CA PHE A 20 3.85 11.40 -6.21
C PHE A 20 2.72 11.83 -5.26
N ALA A 21 2.47 11.09 -4.17
CA ALA A 21 1.45 11.45 -3.20
C ALA A 21 1.98 12.51 -2.21
N GLU A 22 1.31 13.66 -2.13
CA GLU A 22 1.73 14.76 -1.24
C GLU A 22 1.79 14.33 0.23
N LYS A 23 0.84 13.51 0.69
CA LYS A 23 0.84 12.97 2.06
C LYS A 23 2.12 12.18 2.35
N TRP A 24 2.53 11.29 1.44
CA TRP A 24 3.76 10.49 1.57
C TRP A 24 4.99 11.37 1.68
N GLN A 25 5.11 12.37 0.80
CA GLN A 25 6.23 13.31 0.80
C GLN A 25 6.31 14.07 2.13
N ASN A 26 5.16 14.54 2.64
CA ASN A 26 5.09 15.27 3.91
C ASN A 26 5.42 14.37 5.11
N ASP A 27 4.87 13.15 5.14
CA ASP A 27 5.10 12.18 6.21
C ASP A 27 6.58 11.79 6.32
N LEU A 28 7.25 11.56 5.19
CA LEU A 28 8.68 11.24 5.17
C LEU A 28 9.55 12.45 5.52
N LYS A 29 9.23 13.63 4.98
CA LYS A 29 9.93 14.88 5.33
C LYS A 29 9.87 15.16 6.84
N ALA A 30 8.71 14.97 7.46
CA ALA A 30 8.53 15.14 8.90
C ALA A 30 9.39 14.17 9.73
N ARG A 31 9.79 13.04 9.14
CA ARG A 31 10.66 12.02 9.75
C ARG A 31 12.12 12.13 9.31
N GLY A 32 12.48 13.12 8.51
CA GLY A 32 13.83 13.27 7.95
C GLY A 32 14.21 12.19 6.93
N LEU A 33 13.22 11.57 6.28
CA LEU A 33 13.40 10.52 5.28
C LEU A 33 13.23 11.08 3.85
N ASP A 34 13.95 10.47 2.90
CA ASP A 34 13.85 10.83 1.48
C ASP A 34 12.64 10.16 0.81
N SER A 35 11.68 10.97 0.35
CA SER A 35 10.48 10.49 -0.33
C SER A 35 10.71 9.90 -1.71
N ASN A 36 11.88 10.13 -2.30
CA ASN A 36 12.29 9.54 -3.57
C ASN A 36 13.08 8.23 -3.41
N ASN A 37 13.32 7.79 -2.17
CA ASN A 37 14.01 6.54 -1.92
C ASN A 37 13.10 5.35 -2.30
N THR A 38 13.44 4.69 -3.40
CA THR A 38 12.69 3.52 -3.92
C THR A 38 12.56 2.40 -2.90
N ARG A 39 13.55 2.19 -2.02
CA ARG A 39 13.46 1.15 -0.99
C ARG A 39 12.36 1.46 0.02
N LEU A 40 12.26 2.72 0.48
CA LEU A 40 11.19 3.13 1.39
C LEU A 40 9.81 2.95 0.75
N ALA A 41 9.68 3.28 -0.54
CA ALA A 41 8.43 3.04 -1.28
C ALA A 41 8.08 1.54 -1.34
N VAL A 42 9.06 0.66 -1.61
CA VAL A 42 8.87 -0.80 -1.62
C VAL A 42 8.43 -1.31 -0.25
N ASP A 43 9.14 -0.92 0.81
CA ASP A 43 8.85 -1.38 2.18
C ASP A 43 7.47 -0.92 2.64
N TYR A 44 7.12 0.34 2.38
CA TYR A 44 5.80 0.89 2.67
C TYR A 44 4.69 0.16 1.91
N CYS A 45 4.84 -0.02 0.59
CA CYS A 45 3.82 -0.67 -0.23
C CYS A 45 3.63 -2.14 0.14
N LYS A 46 4.70 -2.86 0.49
CA LYS A 46 4.57 -4.22 1.01
C LYS A 46 3.79 -4.25 2.32
N CYS A 47 4.15 -3.38 3.27
CA CYS A 47 3.44 -3.24 4.53
C CYS A 47 1.95 -2.94 4.33
N MET A 48 1.63 -2.03 3.40
CA MET A 48 0.26 -1.62 3.12
C MET A 48 -0.60 -2.69 2.46
N TRP A 49 -0.01 -3.55 1.62
CA TRP A 49 -0.80 -4.37 0.69
C TRP A 49 -0.63 -5.87 0.87
N GLU A 50 0.53 -6.41 1.25
CA GLU A 50 0.74 -7.86 1.28
C GLU A 50 -0.25 -8.58 2.21
N ARG A 51 -0.25 -8.23 3.50
CA ARG A 51 -1.10 -8.89 4.51
C ARG A 51 -2.61 -8.67 4.28
N PRO A 52 -3.09 -7.46 3.92
CA PRO A 52 -4.51 -7.28 3.61
C PRO A 52 -4.97 -8.07 2.38
N LEU A 53 -4.15 -8.11 1.32
CA LEU A 53 -4.48 -8.87 0.11
C LEU A 53 -4.36 -10.38 0.29
N ASP A 54 -3.58 -10.86 1.26
CA ASP A 54 -3.55 -12.28 1.65
C ASP A 54 -4.91 -12.80 2.10
N ARG A 55 -5.73 -11.94 2.71
CA ARG A 55 -7.06 -12.32 3.23
C ARG A 55 -8.12 -12.45 2.14
N LEU A 56 -7.88 -11.90 0.96
CA LEU A 56 -8.82 -11.96 -0.16
C LEU A 56 -8.79 -13.34 -0.84
N SER A 57 -9.95 -13.83 -1.26
CA SER A 57 -10.05 -14.98 -2.17
C SER A 57 -9.46 -14.66 -3.55
N GLU A 58 -9.18 -15.69 -4.35
CA GLU A 58 -8.74 -15.50 -5.74
C GLU A 58 -9.73 -14.70 -6.58
N LYS A 59 -11.03 -14.92 -6.36
CA LYS A 59 -12.08 -14.17 -7.04
C LYS A 59 -12.02 -12.69 -6.67
N GLN A 60 -11.97 -12.37 -5.37
CA GLN A 60 -11.91 -10.98 -4.88
C GLN A 60 -10.66 -10.25 -5.38
N ILE A 61 -9.48 -10.88 -5.32
CA ILE A 61 -8.25 -10.21 -5.74
C ILE A 61 -8.18 -10.01 -7.27
N SER A 62 -8.77 -10.92 -8.05
CA SER A 62 -8.82 -10.78 -9.51
C SER A 62 -9.71 -9.63 -9.99
N SER A 63 -10.73 -9.26 -9.19
CA SER A 63 -11.60 -8.11 -9.45
C SER A 63 -11.16 -6.85 -8.72
N PHE A 64 -10.27 -6.94 -7.72
CA PHE A 64 -9.92 -5.84 -6.81
C PHE A 64 -9.60 -4.53 -7.53
N GLY A 65 -8.70 -4.57 -8.51
CA GLY A 65 -8.30 -3.38 -9.27
C GLY A 65 -9.38 -2.79 -10.20
N LYS A 66 -10.52 -3.47 -10.37
CA LYS A 66 -11.68 -3.00 -11.15
C LYS A 66 -12.76 -2.34 -10.29
N LEU A 67 -12.67 -2.51 -8.98
CA LEU A 67 -13.61 -1.94 -8.02
C LEU A 67 -13.37 -0.44 -7.83
N GLY A 68 -14.40 0.27 -7.39
CA GLY A 68 -14.25 1.65 -6.94
C GLY A 68 -13.40 1.73 -5.66
N ALA A 69 -12.87 2.92 -5.35
CA ALA A 69 -12.00 3.13 -4.18
C ALA A 69 -12.67 2.72 -2.86
N GLN A 70 -13.96 3.04 -2.68
CA GLN A 70 -14.70 2.65 -1.48
C GLN A 70 -14.85 1.14 -1.35
N GLU A 71 -15.20 0.44 -2.43
CA GLU A 71 -15.33 -1.02 -2.43
C GLU A 71 -13.99 -1.72 -2.16
N GLN A 72 -12.90 -1.17 -2.69
CA GLN A 72 -11.55 -1.63 -2.37
C GLN A 72 -11.23 -1.46 -0.89
N LEU A 73 -11.56 -0.31 -0.30
CA LEU A 73 -11.37 -0.05 1.12
C LEU A 73 -12.19 -1.02 1.97
N ASP A 74 -13.47 -1.21 1.65
CA ASP A 74 -14.37 -2.08 2.40
C ASP A 74 -13.86 -3.54 2.40
N LEU A 75 -13.37 -4.03 1.26
CA LEU A 75 -12.74 -5.36 1.17
C LEU A 75 -11.49 -5.50 2.03
N LEU A 76 -10.80 -4.39 2.33
CA LEU A 76 -9.58 -4.37 3.13
C LEU A 76 -9.80 -3.98 4.60
N GLY A 77 -11.05 -3.93 5.04
CA GLY A 77 -11.44 -3.62 6.43
C GLY A 77 -11.88 -2.17 6.68
N GLY A 78 -12.14 -1.41 5.62
CA GLY A 78 -12.64 -0.04 5.67
C GLY A 78 -11.57 1.03 5.92
N ALA A 79 -11.99 2.30 5.89
CA ALA A 79 -11.12 3.46 6.02
C ALA A 79 -10.31 3.46 7.33
N ASN A 80 -10.93 3.14 8.47
CA ASN A 80 -10.23 3.11 9.76
C ASN A 80 -9.07 2.09 9.78
N ALA A 81 -9.27 0.90 9.21
CA ALA A 81 -8.22 -0.11 9.12
C ALA A 81 -7.12 0.30 8.13
N PHE A 82 -7.47 1.00 7.07
CA PHE A 82 -6.52 1.56 6.12
C PHE A 82 -5.65 2.64 6.78
N GLU A 83 -6.25 3.63 7.44
CA GLU A 83 -5.53 4.71 8.11
C GLU A 83 -4.63 4.22 9.24
N ALA A 84 -5.11 3.27 10.06
CA ALA A 84 -4.29 2.68 11.11
C ALA A 84 -3.05 1.97 10.54
N ARG A 85 -3.23 1.25 9.42
CA ARG A 85 -2.14 0.57 8.72
C ARG A 85 -1.17 1.57 8.07
N ASP A 86 -1.68 2.62 7.44
CA ASP A 86 -0.86 3.70 6.85
C ASP A 86 0.06 4.32 7.91
N LYS A 87 -0.49 4.72 9.07
CA LYS A 87 0.30 5.26 10.19
C LYS A 87 1.39 4.30 10.66
N GLN A 88 1.04 3.02 10.83
CA GLN A 88 1.99 1.99 11.24
C GLN A 88 3.09 1.80 10.19
N CYS A 89 2.73 1.65 8.93
CA CYS A 89 3.67 1.41 7.84
C CYS A 89 4.63 2.58 7.65
N VAL A 90 4.15 3.83 7.76
CA VAL A 90 5.03 4.99 7.76
C VAL A 90 5.95 4.96 8.97
N ALA A 91 5.44 4.71 10.18
CA ALA A 91 6.26 4.70 11.41
C ALA A 91 7.38 3.64 11.39
N ASP A 92 7.15 2.51 10.71
CA ASP A 92 8.11 1.40 10.62
C ASP A 92 9.26 1.66 9.62
N LEU A 93 9.14 2.66 8.73
CA LEU A 93 10.20 2.99 7.77
C LEU A 93 11.43 3.53 8.49
N LYS A 94 12.61 3.10 8.08
CA LYS A 94 13.89 3.54 8.64
C LYS A 94 14.82 3.99 7.50
N ALA A 95 15.55 5.08 7.73
CA ALA A 95 16.77 5.31 6.96
C ALA A 95 17.75 4.20 7.34
N ASP A 96 18.40 3.62 6.33
CA ASP A 96 19.44 2.60 6.54
C ASP A 96 20.57 3.08 7.45
#